data_AF-A0ABC8TV63-F1
#
_entry.id   AF-A0ABC8TV63-F1
#
_cell.length_a   1.000
_cell.length_b   1.000
_cell.length_c   1.000
_cell.angle_alpha   90.00
_cell.angle_beta   90.00
_cell.angle_gamma   90.00
#
_symmetry.space_group_name_H-M   'P 1'
#
loop_
_entity.id
_entity.type
_entity.pdbx_description
1 polymer ?
#
loop_
_entity_poly.entity_id
_entity_poly.type
_entity_poly.pdbx_seq_one_letter_code
_entity_poly.pdbx_strand_id
1 'polypeptide(L)'
;MRSHGHSRAYSIKCIIDLHAAPGSQNGMEHSSSRDGTTGWSTSPDSISQTLVVIDFLASRYAKHPALLGIELLNEPSSATVPLDILVSYYKQGYQIVRKYSSTAYVIFCQRIGNTDPFELYQANLGSINTGVPSTSSEWCKWASCFYWEWVNEWNVMSGSQLDYQDFGRAQLEVYGAASFGWAYWTIKNDRKHWDFEWNIQNNYLQLGKIVASPTIHREKYNKFLNLKRLAFCF
;
A
#
# COMPACT_ATOMS: atom_id res chain seq x y z
N MET A 1 -13.44 11.24 5.03
CA MET A 1 -12.37 11.70 5.95
C MET A 1 -12.92 12.68 6.99
N ARG A 2 -12.93 12.32 8.29
CA ARG A 2 -12.96 13.30 9.40
C ARG A 2 -11.57 13.43 10.07
N SER A 3 -10.58 12.69 9.55
CA SER A 3 -9.16 12.77 9.90
C SER A 3 -8.45 14.06 9.42
N HIS A 4 -9.14 14.95 8.68
CA HIS A 4 -8.59 16.19 8.10
C HIS A 4 -8.02 17.21 9.10
N GLY A 5 -8.51 17.20 10.35
CA GLY A 5 -8.01 18.09 11.39
C GLY A 5 -6.61 17.69 11.85
N HIS A 6 -6.38 16.38 12.02
CA HIS A 6 -5.14 15.84 12.56
C HIS A 6 -4.01 15.78 11.52
N SER A 7 -4.28 15.46 10.26
CA SER A 7 -3.22 15.31 9.25
C SER A 7 -2.45 16.61 8.97
N ARG A 8 -3.12 17.77 9.02
CA ARG A 8 -2.47 19.09 8.88
C ARG A 8 -1.60 19.46 10.08
N ALA A 9 -1.98 19.04 11.29
CA ALA A 9 -1.22 19.32 12.50
C ALA A 9 0.10 18.52 12.56
N TYR A 10 0.13 17.32 11.97
CA TYR A 10 1.26 16.39 12.09
C TYR A 10 2.04 16.15 10.79
N SER A 11 1.78 16.93 9.73
CA SER A 11 2.46 16.80 8.42
C SER A 11 2.35 15.39 7.81
N ILE A 12 1.24 14.70 8.07
CA ILE A 12 0.97 13.34 7.56
C ILE A 12 0.36 13.45 6.17
N LYS A 13 0.81 12.57 5.26
CA LYS A 13 0.20 12.39 3.95
C LYS A 13 -0.69 11.14 3.96
N CYS A 14 -1.73 11.18 3.15
CA CYS A 14 -2.75 10.14 3.08
C CYS A 14 -2.82 9.59 1.66
N ILE A 15 -3.00 8.29 1.58
CA ILE A 15 -3.38 7.64 0.35
C ILE A 15 -4.78 7.07 0.58
N ILE A 16 -5.62 7.21 -0.42
CA ILE A 16 -6.98 6.67 -0.40
C ILE A 16 -6.94 5.33 -1.11
N ASP A 17 -7.39 4.27 -0.45
CA ASP A 17 -7.44 2.93 -1.02
C ASP A 17 -8.87 2.48 -1.24
N LEU A 18 -9.16 2.00 -2.45
CA LEU A 18 -10.41 1.32 -2.74
C LEU A 18 -10.27 -0.16 -2.34
N HIS A 19 -10.54 -0.43 -1.08
CA HIS A 19 -10.28 -1.72 -0.46
C HIS A 19 -11.27 -2.83 -0.85
N ALA A 20 -12.52 -2.46 -1.19
CA ALA A 20 -13.58 -3.40 -1.55
C ALA A 20 -14.37 -2.89 -2.76
N ALA A 21 -14.57 -3.76 -3.75
CA ALA A 21 -15.36 -3.47 -4.93
C ALA A 21 -16.65 -4.32 -5.00
N PRO A 22 -17.71 -3.85 -5.69
CA PRO A 22 -18.94 -4.61 -5.85
C PRO A 22 -18.69 -6.00 -6.43
N GLY A 23 -19.22 -7.03 -5.76
CA GLY A 23 -19.01 -8.44 -6.14
C GLY A 23 -17.69 -9.04 -5.68
N SER A 24 -16.82 -8.29 -4.97
CA SER A 24 -15.50 -8.70 -4.52
C SER A 24 -14.50 -9.02 -5.65
N GLN A 25 -13.30 -8.47 -5.50
CA GLN A 25 -12.16 -8.68 -6.39
C GLN A 25 -11.29 -9.87 -5.99
N ASN A 26 -11.48 -10.46 -4.81
CA ASN A 26 -10.59 -11.53 -4.33
C ASN A 26 -11.24 -12.61 -3.45
N GLY A 27 -12.52 -12.47 -3.08
CA GLY A 27 -13.27 -13.46 -2.31
C GLY A 27 -12.94 -13.45 -0.81
N MET A 28 -12.05 -12.57 -0.36
CA MET A 28 -11.68 -12.47 1.05
C MET A 28 -12.66 -11.58 1.83
N GLU A 29 -12.68 -11.71 3.14
CA GLU A 29 -13.58 -10.96 4.02
C GLU A 29 -13.33 -9.45 3.97
N HIS A 30 -12.07 -9.04 3.78
CA HIS A 30 -11.69 -7.63 3.72
C HIS A 30 -12.11 -6.97 2.39
N SER A 31 -12.38 -7.74 1.32
CA SER A 31 -13.08 -7.24 0.13
C SER A 31 -14.61 -7.36 0.23
N SER A 32 -15.14 -7.59 1.44
CA SER A 32 -16.56 -7.74 1.77
C SER A 32 -17.24 -9.00 1.21
N SER A 33 -16.46 -10.01 0.78
CA SER A 33 -17.05 -11.32 0.45
C SER A 33 -17.41 -12.07 1.74
N ARG A 34 -18.56 -12.75 1.74
CA ARG A 34 -19.05 -13.50 2.93
C ARG A 34 -18.80 -14.99 2.83
N ASP A 35 -18.65 -15.51 1.62
CA ASP A 35 -18.67 -16.93 1.29
C ASP A 35 -17.58 -17.30 0.27
N GLY A 36 -16.64 -16.40 -0.01
CA GLY A 36 -15.61 -16.63 -1.02
C GLY A 36 -16.00 -16.22 -2.43
N THR A 37 -17.23 -15.72 -2.65
CA THR A 37 -17.67 -15.31 -3.97
C THR A 37 -16.86 -14.14 -4.53
N THR A 38 -16.57 -14.23 -5.82
CA THR A 38 -15.94 -13.19 -6.63
C THR A 38 -16.77 -12.93 -7.88
N GLY A 39 -17.03 -11.67 -8.17
CA GLY A 39 -17.87 -11.23 -9.28
C GLY A 39 -17.58 -9.81 -9.76
N TRP A 40 -16.54 -9.16 -9.22
CA TRP A 40 -16.15 -7.83 -9.68
C TRP A 40 -15.80 -7.81 -11.18
N SER A 41 -14.97 -8.78 -11.61
CA SER A 41 -14.49 -8.89 -13.00
C SER A 41 -15.55 -9.39 -13.98
N THR A 42 -16.63 -10.01 -13.51
CA THR A 42 -17.66 -10.64 -14.35
C THR A 42 -18.83 -9.70 -14.68
N SER A 43 -18.87 -8.52 -14.06
CA SER A 43 -19.94 -7.55 -14.20
C SER A 43 -19.40 -6.20 -14.68
N PRO A 44 -19.72 -5.78 -15.93
CA PRO A 44 -19.40 -4.44 -16.40
C PRO A 44 -19.96 -3.33 -15.51
N ASP A 45 -21.11 -3.58 -14.86
CA ASP A 45 -21.72 -2.65 -13.91
C ASP A 45 -20.86 -2.52 -12.64
N SER A 46 -20.31 -3.62 -12.12
CA SER A 46 -19.41 -3.58 -10.96
C SER A 46 -18.15 -2.76 -11.27
N ILE A 47 -17.55 -2.96 -12.43
CA ILE A 47 -16.37 -2.18 -12.88
C ILE A 47 -16.75 -0.70 -13.03
N SER A 48 -17.89 -0.40 -13.66
CA SER A 48 -18.36 0.97 -13.88
C SER A 48 -18.64 1.69 -12.56
N GLN A 49 -19.31 1.03 -11.61
CA GLN A 49 -19.54 1.56 -10.27
C GLN A 49 -18.23 1.82 -9.54
N THR A 50 -17.25 0.92 -9.69
CA THR A 50 -15.91 1.09 -9.10
C THR A 50 -15.22 2.35 -9.67
N LEU A 51 -15.29 2.58 -10.99
CA LEU A 51 -14.76 3.79 -11.62
C LEU A 51 -15.49 5.06 -11.17
N VAL A 52 -16.81 5.00 -10.97
CA VAL A 52 -17.60 6.12 -10.40
C VAL A 52 -17.10 6.49 -9.00
N VAL A 53 -16.76 5.51 -8.17
CA VAL A 53 -16.17 5.77 -6.85
C VAL A 53 -14.80 6.44 -6.98
N ILE A 54 -13.95 6.00 -7.91
CA ILE A 54 -12.64 6.65 -8.16
C ILE A 54 -12.83 8.10 -8.62
N ASP A 55 -13.78 8.39 -9.52
CA ASP A 55 -14.07 9.76 -9.97
C ASP A 55 -14.56 10.64 -8.80
N PHE A 56 -15.44 10.11 -7.96
CA PHE A 56 -15.90 10.80 -6.77
C PHE A 56 -14.75 11.10 -5.78
N LEU A 57 -13.90 10.13 -5.48
CA LEU A 57 -12.77 10.30 -4.56
C LEU A 57 -11.73 11.29 -5.13
N ALA A 58 -11.37 11.16 -6.41
CA ALA A 58 -10.43 12.04 -7.06
C ALA A 58 -10.96 13.47 -7.13
N SER A 59 -12.20 13.68 -7.59
CA SER A 59 -12.81 15.02 -7.65
C SER A 59 -12.88 15.70 -6.29
N ARG A 60 -13.17 14.93 -5.24
CA ARG A 60 -13.30 15.43 -3.87
C ARG A 60 -11.97 15.80 -3.22
N TYR A 61 -10.93 14.99 -3.42
CA TYR A 61 -9.70 15.09 -2.62
C TYR A 61 -8.46 15.55 -3.41
N ALA A 62 -8.50 15.64 -4.74
CA ALA A 62 -7.34 15.96 -5.58
C ALA A 62 -6.56 17.23 -5.20
N LYS A 63 -7.26 18.26 -4.69
CA LYS A 63 -6.66 19.54 -4.29
C LYS A 63 -6.27 19.58 -2.81
N HIS A 64 -6.53 18.51 -2.06
CA HIS A 64 -6.26 18.48 -0.63
C HIS A 64 -4.75 18.31 -0.39
N PRO A 65 -4.09 19.19 0.40
CA PRO A 65 -2.64 19.17 0.58
C PRO A 65 -2.12 17.90 1.28
N ALA A 66 -2.98 17.15 1.97
CA ALA A 66 -2.61 15.87 2.57
C ALA A 66 -2.70 14.68 1.60
N LEU A 67 -3.33 14.82 0.42
CA LEU A 67 -3.42 13.72 -0.53
C LEU A 67 -2.04 13.44 -1.15
N LEU A 68 -1.58 12.20 -1.02
CA LEU A 68 -0.39 11.68 -1.68
C LEU A 68 -0.77 10.90 -2.93
N GLY A 69 -1.77 10.02 -2.83
CA GLY A 69 -2.18 9.18 -3.95
C GLY A 69 -3.54 8.54 -3.76
N ILE A 70 -3.95 7.79 -4.78
CA ILE A 70 -5.16 6.99 -4.81
C ILE A 70 -4.76 5.60 -5.33
N GLU A 71 -5.02 4.56 -4.54
CA GLU A 71 -4.96 3.18 -4.95
C GLU A 71 -6.29 2.77 -5.54
N LEU A 72 -6.23 2.24 -6.77
CA LEU A 72 -7.44 2.03 -7.57
C LEU A 72 -8.23 0.80 -7.12
N LEU A 73 -7.55 -0.26 -6.68
CA LEU A 73 -8.20 -1.49 -6.22
C LEU A 73 -7.22 -2.31 -5.40
N ASN A 74 -7.58 -2.65 -4.17
CA ASN A 74 -6.75 -3.50 -3.32
C ASN A 74 -6.80 -4.97 -3.73
N GLU A 75 -5.64 -5.62 -3.79
CA GLU A 75 -5.43 -7.07 -3.89
C GLU A 75 -6.39 -7.85 -4.83
N PRO A 76 -6.50 -7.52 -6.12
CA PRO A 76 -7.29 -8.33 -7.05
C PRO A 76 -6.73 -9.77 -7.15
N SER A 77 -7.57 -10.80 -7.13
CA SER A 77 -7.08 -12.19 -7.18
C SER A 77 -6.70 -12.63 -8.60
N SER A 78 -5.50 -13.20 -8.77
CA SER A 78 -5.07 -13.72 -10.08
C SER A 78 -5.88 -14.92 -10.57
N ALA A 79 -6.53 -15.64 -9.64
CA ALA A 79 -7.37 -16.78 -9.95
C ALA A 79 -8.72 -16.38 -10.57
N THR A 80 -9.23 -15.18 -10.27
CA THR A 80 -10.61 -14.78 -10.64
C THR A 80 -10.68 -13.47 -11.42
N VAL A 81 -9.62 -12.66 -11.42
CA VAL A 81 -9.54 -11.39 -12.14
C VAL A 81 -8.60 -11.54 -13.34
N PRO A 82 -9.14 -11.56 -14.58
CA PRO A 82 -8.32 -11.54 -15.79
C PRO A 82 -7.46 -10.27 -15.89
N LEU A 83 -6.21 -10.44 -16.34
CA LEU A 83 -5.25 -9.34 -16.42
C LEU A 83 -5.68 -8.23 -17.38
N ASP A 84 -6.28 -8.58 -18.52
CA ASP A 84 -6.76 -7.63 -19.52
C ASP A 84 -7.92 -6.75 -18.99
N ILE A 85 -8.85 -7.35 -18.25
CA ILE A 85 -9.91 -6.62 -17.54
C ILE A 85 -9.31 -5.65 -16.53
N LEU A 86 -8.35 -6.13 -15.71
CA LEU A 86 -7.70 -5.30 -14.69
C LEU A 86 -6.91 -4.14 -15.32
N VAL A 87 -6.14 -4.40 -16.37
CA VAL A 87 -5.38 -3.38 -17.12
C VAL A 87 -6.31 -2.34 -17.73
N SER A 88 -7.45 -2.77 -18.29
CA SER A 88 -8.46 -1.85 -18.83
C SER A 88 -9.04 -0.95 -17.74
N TYR A 89 -9.39 -1.53 -16.58
CA TYR A 89 -9.86 -0.79 -15.41
C TYR A 89 -8.81 0.22 -14.92
N TYR A 90 -7.55 -0.20 -14.76
CA TYR A 90 -6.46 0.66 -14.31
C TYR A 90 -6.17 1.82 -15.25
N LYS A 91 -6.19 1.60 -16.58
CA LYS A 91 -6.04 2.68 -17.55
C LYS A 91 -7.17 3.70 -17.43
N GLN A 92 -8.41 3.25 -17.28
CA GLN A 92 -9.56 4.16 -17.09
C GLN A 92 -9.45 4.93 -15.77
N GLY A 93 -9.17 4.24 -14.66
CA GLY A 93 -8.98 4.87 -13.34
C GLY A 93 -7.84 5.89 -13.33
N TYR A 94 -6.73 5.60 -14.02
CA TYR A 94 -5.62 6.55 -14.19
C TYR A 94 -6.08 7.84 -14.88
N GLN A 95 -6.82 7.73 -16.00
CA GLN A 95 -7.33 8.91 -16.70
C GLN A 95 -8.29 9.73 -15.83
N ILE A 96 -9.14 9.06 -15.05
CA ILE A 96 -10.05 9.70 -14.10
C ILE A 96 -9.27 10.49 -13.05
N VAL A 97 -8.24 9.91 -12.42
CA VAL A 97 -7.42 10.64 -11.43
C VAL A 97 -6.71 11.84 -12.09
N ARG A 98 -6.17 11.65 -13.29
CA ARG A 98 -5.46 12.71 -14.04
C ARG A 98 -6.35 13.87 -14.47
N LYS A 99 -7.66 13.66 -14.62
CA LYS A 99 -8.64 14.75 -14.81
C LYS A 99 -8.62 15.78 -13.68
N TYR A 100 -8.33 15.35 -12.45
CA TYR A 100 -8.40 16.21 -11.25
C TYR A 100 -7.04 16.53 -10.63
N SER A 101 -6.03 15.66 -10.80
CA SER A 101 -4.70 15.85 -10.22
C SER A 101 -3.58 15.38 -11.14
N SER A 102 -2.65 16.29 -11.46
CA SER A 102 -1.39 15.98 -12.14
C SER A 102 -0.31 15.47 -11.20
N THR A 103 -0.47 15.65 -9.88
CA THR A 103 0.58 15.37 -8.88
C THR A 103 0.28 14.18 -7.99
N ALA A 104 -0.98 13.79 -7.80
CA ALA A 104 -1.31 12.62 -7.01
C ALA A 104 -0.75 11.35 -7.64
N TYR A 105 -0.19 10.47 -6.81
CA TYR A 105 0.21 9.14 -7.25
C TYR A 105 -1.03 8.30 -7.58
N VAL A 106 -0.97 7.56 -8.68
CA VAL A 106 -1.97 6.53 -9.02
C VAL A 106 -1.31 5.19 -8.75
N ILE A 107 -1.90 4.42 -7.85
CA ILE A 107 -1.33 3.16 -7.37
C ILE A 107 -2.15 2.00 -7.93
N PHE A 108 -1.44 1.04 -8.49
CA PHE A 108 -1.98 -0.14 -9.14
C PHE A 108 -1.56 -1.38 -8.34
N CYS A 109 -2.48 -2.00 -7.61
CA CYS A 109 -2.17 -3.21 -6.86
C CYS A 109 -1.89 -4.38 -7.81
N GLN A 110 -0.83 -5.13 -7.54
CA GLN A 110 -0.55 -6.37 -8.24
C GLN A 110 -1.58 -7.43 -7.87
N ARG A 111 -1.88 -8.34 -8.80
CA ARG A 111 -2.79 -9.44 -8.46
C ARG A 111 -2.14 -10.35 -7.44
N ILE A 112 -2.91 -10.75 -6.43
CA ILE A 112 -2.45 -11.74 -5.44
C ILE A 112 -2.55 -13.15 -6.03
N GLY A 113 -1.54 -13.98 -5.79
CA GLY A 113 -1.43 -15.34 -6.30
C GLY A 113 -0.18 -15.56 -7.16
N ASN A 114 -0.17 -16.64 -7.95
CA ASN A 114 0.98 -16.99 -8.79
C ASN A 114 0.94 -16.22 -10.12
N THR A 115 1.52 -15.03 -10.16
CA THR A 115 1.59 -14.17 -11.34
C THR A 115 3.02 -13.83 -11.72
N ASP A 116 3.23 -13.45 -12.98
CA ASP A 116 4.47 -12.78 -13.38
C ASP A 116 4.58 -11.47 -12.58
N PRO A 117 5.64 -11.29 -11.77
CA PRO A 117 5.86 -10.03 -11.08
C PRO A 117 5.85 -8.83 -12.05
N PHE A 118 6.18 -9.02 -13.34
CA PHE A 118 6.25 -7.96 -14.37
C PHE A 118 4.97 -7.68 -15.15
N GLU A 119 3.87 -8.37 -14.84
CA GLU A 119 2.65 -8.30 -15.66
C GLU A 119 2.06 -6.88 -15.80
N LEU A 120 2.11 -6.06 -14.74
CA LEU A 120 1.57 -4.69 -14.77
C LEU A 120 2.56 -3.66 -15.36
N TYR A 121 3.86 -3.89 -15.23
CA TYR A 121 4.87 -3.01 -15.81
C TYR A 121 4.82 -3.03 -17.34
N GLN A 122 4.64 -4.21 -17.92
CA GLN A 122 4.54 -4.40 -19.36
C GLN A 122 3.24 -3.78 -19.94
N ALA A 123 2.21 -3.57 -19.11
CA ALA A 123 0.92 -3.07 -19.56
C ALA A 123 0.87 -1.56 -19.89
N ASN A 124 1.93 -0.81 -19.57
CA ASN A 124 2.04 0.64 -19.79
C ASN A 124 0.81 1.41 -19.29
N LEU A 125 0.53 1.30 -17.98
CA LEU A 125 -0.67 1.83 -17.34
C LEU A 125 -0.71 3.36 -17.23
N GLY A 126 0.44 4.01 -17.35
CA GLY A 126 0.58 5.46 -17.28
C GLY A 126 2.05 5.88 -17.24
N SER A 127 2.32 7.14 -17.60
CA SER A 127 3.67 7.66 -17.79
C SER A 127 4.19 8.53 -16.64
N ILE A 128 3.33 8.94 -15.70
CA ILE A 128 3.67 9.92 -14.65
C ILE A 128 3.11 9.48 -13.29
N ASN A 129 3.92 9.54 -12.24
CA ASN A 129 3.54 9.31 -10.84
C ASN A 129 2.69 8.05 -10.64
N THR A 130 3.17 6.93 -11.16
CA THR A 130 2.56 5.61 -11.01
C THR A 130 3.32 4.84 -9.93
N GLY A 131 2.58 4.08 -9.11
CA GLY A 131 3.16 3.18 -8.10
C GLY A 131 2.56 1.78 -8.22
N VAL A 132 3.36 0.74 -7.96
CA VAL A 132 2.90 -0.65 -7.89
C VAL A 132 3.35 -1.22 -6.54
N PRO A 133 2.44 -1.72 -5.68
CA PRO A 133 2.77 -2.50 -4.51
C PRO A 133 3.47 -3.80 -4.92
N SER A 134 4.56 -4.18 -4.25
CA SER A 134 5.18 -5.50 -4.45
C SER A 134 5.62 -6.08 -3.12
N THR A 135 5.51 -7.40 -2.97
CA THR A 135 6.09 -8.17 -1.86
C THR A 135 7.53 -8.63 -2.16
N SER A 136 8.06 -8.35 -3.36
CA SER A 136 9.38 -8.81 -3.82
C SER A 136 10.39 -7.65 -3.97
N SER A 137 11.62 -7.87 -3.53
CA SER A 137 12.68 -6.84 -3.47
C SER A 137 13.25 -6.46 -4.85
N GLU A 138 13.04 -7.25 -5.89
CA GLU A 138 13.59 -7.00 -7.23
C GLU A 138 12.88 -5.85 -7.97
N TRP A 139 11.64 -5.56 -7.62
CA TRP A 139 10.80 -4.49 -8.18
C TRP A 139 11.21 -3.08 -7.81
N CYS A 140 11.69 -2.91 -6.57
CA CYS A 140 12.06 -1.61 -6.01
C CYS A 140 13.15 -0.89 -6.81
N LYS A 141 13.80 -1.56 -7.77
CA LYS A 141 14.86 -1.03 -8.63
C LYS A 141 14.36 -0.25 -9.86
N TRP A 142 13.13 -0.48 -10.34
CA TRP A 142 12.70 -0.01 -11.68
C TRP A 142 11.36 0.75 -11.72
N ALA A 143 10.59 0.77 -10.62
CA ALA A 143 9.35 1.54 -10.48
C ALA A 143 9.25 2.21 -9.09
N SER A 144 8.34 3.17 -8.92
CA SER A 144 8.02 3.68 -7.58
C SER A 144 7.28 2.60 -6.80
N CYS A 145 7.99 1.91 -5.91
CA CYS A 145 7.48 0.77 -5.15
C CYS A 145 7.15 1.22 -3.72
N PHE A 146 6.01 0.76 -3.21
CA PHE A 146 5.54 1.00 -1.84
C PHE A 146 5.17 -0.33 -1.22
N TYR A 147 5.68 -0.61 -0.03
CA TYR A 147 5.30 -1.80 0.72
C TYR A 147 4.02 -1.50 1.52
N TRP A 148 2.89 -1.91 0.97
CA TRP A 148 1.57 -1.45 1.38
C TRP A 148 1.06 -2.05 2.68
N GLU A 149 1.27 -3.35 2.89
CA GLU A 149 0.76 -4.05 4.06
C GLU A 149 1.83 -5.01 4.57
N TRP A 150 2.36 -4.71 5.75
CA TRP A 150 3.24 -5.61 6.50
C TRP A 150 2.93 -5.51 7.99
N VAL A 151 3.22 -6.60 8.70
CA VAL A 151 2.98 -6.76 10.13
C VAL A 151 4.27 -7.19 10.81
N ASN A 152 4.39 -6.94 12.11
CA ASN A 152 5.43 -7.53 12.94
C ASN A 152 5.00 -8.90 13.50
N GLU A 153 3.96 -9.53 12.94
CA GLU A 153 3.58 -10.89 13.31
C GLU A 153 4.41 -11.91 12.53
N TRP A 154 5.17 -12.73 13.25
CA TRP A 154 6.05 -13.76 12.70
C TRP A 154 5.43 -15.17 12.73
N ASN A 155 4.28 -15.34 13.40
CA ASN A 155 3.56 -16.61 13.56
C ASN A 155 4.41 -17.73 14.22
N VAL A 156 5.32 -17.33 15.11
CA VAL A 156 6.16 -18.23 15.90
C VAL A 156 5.69 -18.21 17.35
N MET A 157 5.19 -19.34 17.84
CA MET A 157 4.56 -19.45 19.16
C MET A 157 5.46 -19.09 20.35
N SER A 158 6.78 -19.17 20.18
CA SER A 158 7.78 -18.95 21.24
C SER A 158 8.81 -17.87 20.90
N GLY A 159 8.48 -16.96 19.98
CA GLY A 159 9.39 -15.86 19.63
C GLY A 159 9.63 -14.96 20.84
N SER A 160 10.90 -14.72 21.16
CA SER A 160 11.28 -13.74 22.17
C SER A 160 11.07 -12.31 21.64
N GLN A 161 11.03 -11.33 22.54
CA GLN A 161 10.98 -9.92 22.13
C GLN A 161 12.15 -9.53 21.20
N LEU A 162 13.34 -10.12 21.41
CA LEU A 162 14.50 -9.88 20.54
C LEU A 162 14.27 -10.44 19.13
N ASP A 163 13.67 -11.64 19.02
CA ASP A 163 13.37 -12.23 17.71
C ASP A 163 12.40 -11.35 16.92
N TYR A 164 11.37 -10.82 17.58
CA TYR A 164 10.42 -9.88 16.97
C TYR A 164 11.08 -8.54 16.61
N GLN A 165 12.01 -8.05 17.41
CA GLN A 165 12.78 -6.84 17.08
C GLN A 165 13.66 -7.06 15.84
N ASP A 166 14.32 -8.21 15.73
CA ASP A 166 15.18 -8.53 14.59
C ASP A 166 14.38 -8.82 13.33
N PHE A 167 13.22 -9.49 13.45
CA PHE A 167 12.26 -9.65 12.37
C PHE A 167 11.77 -8.30 11.84
N GLY A 168 11.30 -7.41 12.74
CA GLY A 168 10.88 -6.06 12.39
C GLY A 168 12.00 -5.21 11.78
N ARG A 169 13.24 -5.34 12.29
CA ARG A 169 14.42 -4.65 11.74
C ARG A 169 14.72 -5.09 10.32
N ALA A 170 14.75 -6.40 10.06
CA ALA A 170 15.02 -6.94 8.74
C ALA A 170 13.96 -6.47 7.72
N GLN A 171 12.68 -6.47 8.12
CA GLN A 171 11.60 -5.91 7.31
C GLN A 171 11.82 -4.42 7.02
N LEU A 172 12.09 -3.61 8.04
CA LEU A 172 12.35 -2.16 7.88
C LEU A 172 13.60 -1.85 7.03
N GLU A 173 14.63 -2.69 7.05
CA GLU A 173 15.81 -2.55 6.18
C GLU A 173 15.46 -2.76 4.70
N VAL A 174 14.66 -3.79 4.40
CA VAL A 174 14.19 -4.06 3.04
C VAL A 174 13.20 -2.98 2.59
N TYR A 175 12.19 -2.68 3.41
CA TYR A 175 11.12 -1.75 3.03
C TYR A 175 11.59 -0.29 3.06
N GLY A 176 12.57 0.04 3.90
CA GLY A 176 13.19 1.36 3.94
C GLY A 176 14.01 1.69 2.69
N ALA A 177 14.43 0.67 1.93
CA ALA A 177 15.06 0.80 0.62
C ALA A 177 14.05 1.07 -0.52
N ALA A 178 12.74 0.94 -0.27
CA ALA A 178 11.72 1.26 -1.25
C ALA A 178 11.74 2.75 -1.61
N SER A 179 11.47 3.05 -2.89
CA SER A 179 11.50 4.40 -3.43
C SER A 179 10.32 5.27 -2.94
N PHE A 180 9.17 4.66 -2.62
CA PHE A 180 7.97 5.40 -2.20
C PHE A 180 7.69 5.32 -0.69
N GLY A 181 8.10 4.25 -0.01
CA GLY A 181 7.92 4.06 1.43
C GLY A 181 7.22 2.75 1.79
N TRP A 182 6.63 2.72 2.98
CA TRP A 182 5.89 1.58 3.51
C TRP A 182 4.72 2.02 4.40
N ALA A 183 3.71 1.18 4.53
CA ALA A 183 2.63 1.32 5.49
C ALA A 183 2.47 0.04 6.30
N TYR A 184 2.29 0.20 7.61
CA TYR A 184 2.11 -0.91 8.54
C TYR A 184 0.62 -1.27 8.63
N TRP A 185 0.30 -2.55 8.52
CA TRP A 185 -1.03 -3.06 8.76
C TRP A 185 -1.09 -3.62 10.19
N THR A 186 -1.74 -2.97 11.16
CA THR A 186 -2.53 -1.74 11.11
C THR A 186 -2.20 -0.86 12.32
N ILE A 187 -2.73 0.36 12.37
CA ILE A 187 -2.46 1.30 13.48
C ILE A 187 -2.90 0.70 14.82
N LYS A 188 -4.07 0.05 14.84
CA LYS A 188 -4.69 -0.56 16.04
C LYS A 188 -5.30 -1.91 15.73
N ASN A 189 -5.05 -2.89 16.59
CA ASN A 189 -5.58 -4.25 16.46
C ASN A 189 -5.71 -4.92 17.83
N ASP A 190 -6.64 -5.87 17.97
CA ASP A 190 -6.77 -6.68 19.19
C ASP A 190 -5.66 -7.74 19.31
N ARG A 191 -5.02 -8.10 18.19
CA ARG A 191 -3.84 -8.95 18.13
C ARG A 191 -2.58 -8.10 18.26
N LYS A 192 -1.80 -8.36 19.31
CA LYS A 192 -0.61 -7.60 19.71
C LYS A 192 0.33 -7.21 18.56
N HIS A 193 0.84 -8.20 17.81
CA HIS A 193 1.83 -7.91 16.77
C HIS A 193 1.22 -7.32 15.49
N TRP A 194 -0.11 -7.30 15.36
CA TRP A 194 -0.81 -6.61 14.28
C TRP A 194 -1.11 -5.13 14.62
N ASP A 195 -0.93 -4.74 15.89
CA ASP A 195 -1.14 -3.39 16.38
C ASP A 195 0.18 -2.60 16.38
N PHE A 196 0.29 -1.61 15.49
CA PHE A 196 1.48 -0.78 15.39
C PHE A 196 1.76 0.00 16.67
N GLU A 197 0.74 0.62 17.26
CA GLU A 197 0.88 1.41 18.49
C GLU A 197 1.41 0.54 19.64
N TRP A 198 0.85 -0.65 19.80
CA TRP A 198 1.27 -1.63 20.80
C TRP A 198 2.71 -2.07 20.58
N ASN A 199 3.10 -2.38 19.34
CA ASN A 199 4.47 -2.80 19.00
C ASN A 199 5.50 -1.73 19.39
N ILE A 200 5.21 -0.45 19.14
CA ILE A 200 6.09 0.67 19.50
C ILE A 200 6.12 0.86 21.02
N GLN A 201 4.96 0.90 21.68
CA GLN A 201 4.86 1.13 23.12
C GLN A 201 5.50 0.01 23.95
N ASN A 202 5.46 -1.23 23.46
CA ASN A 202 6.02 -2.40 24.13
C ASN A 202 7.40 -2.79 23.61
N ASN A 203 8.03 -1.97 22.76
CA ASN A 203 9.38 -2.18 22.24
C ASN A 203 9.56 -3.49 21.45
N TYR A 204 8.52 -3.95 20.75
CA TYR A 204 8.59 -5.08 19.81
C TYR A 204 8.99 -4.64 18.39
N LEU A 205 8.77 -3.37 18.04
CA LEU A 205 9.22 -2.76 16.79
C LEU A 205 10.01 -1.47 17.06
N GLN A 206 11.17 -1.30 16.43
CA GLN A 206 12.06 -0.16 16.68
C GLN A 206 12.31 0.66 15.41
N LEU A 207 11.73 1.86 15.34
CA LEU A 207 11.82 2.75 14.16
C LEU A 207 13.11 3.58 14.08
N GLY A 208 14.01 3.49 15.08
CA GLY A 208 15.10 4.46 15.30
C GLY A 208 16.49 3.90 15.60
N LYS A 209 16.72 2.59 15.46
CA LYS A 209 18.03 1.97 15.68
C LYS A 209 18.40 1.01 14.54
N ILE A 210 18.65 1.56 13.36
CA ILE A 210 19.59 0.91 12.44
C ILE A 210 20.97 1.13 13.06
N VAL A 211 21.36 0.27 14.01
CA VAL A 211 22.73 0.27 14.52
C VAL A 211 23.58 -0.16 13.33
N ALA A 212 24.35 0.79 12.80
CA ALA A 212 25.32 0.52 11.76
C ALA A 212 26.17 -0.69 12.18
N SER A 213 26.16 -1.74 11.35
CA SER A 213 27.26 -2.69 11.34
C SER A 213 28.58 -1.92 11.24
N PRO A 214 29.68 -2.32 11.89
CA PRO A 214 30.91 -1.51 12.04
C PRO A 214 31.62 -1.16 10.73
N THR A 215 31.11 -1.60 9.58
CA THR A 215 31.70 -1.36 8.27
C THR A 215 30.61 -0.84 7.33
N ILE A 216 30.53 0.49 7.18
CA ILE A 216 30.38 1.25 5.91
C ILE A 216 30.03 2.72 6.23
N HIS A 217 30.98 3.59 5.88
CA HIS A 217 30.98 5.06 5.77
C HIS A 217 29.79 5.90 6.33
N ARG A 218 30.15 6.71 7.33
CA ARG A 218 29.33 7.56 8.20
C ARG A 218 28.70 8.83 7.58
N GLU A 219 28.86 9.12 6.30
CA GLU A 219 28.50 10.46 5.77
C GLU A 219 27.14 10.56 5.07
N LYS A 220 26.43 9.45 4.79
CA LYS A 220 25.10 9.52 4.16
C LYS A 220 23.93 9.60 5.14
N TYR A 221 24.09 9.25 6.41
CA TYR A 221 22.94 8.93 7.28
C TYR A 221 22.27 10.11 7.99
N ASN A 222 22.90 11.29 8.08
CA ASN A 222 22.35 12.45 8.80
C ASN A 222 21.30 13.26 8.00
N LYS A 223 20.85 12.78 6.84
CA LYS A 223 19.76 13.40 6.05
C LYS A 223 18.43 12.64 6.10
N PHE A 224 18.35 11.54 6.84
CA PHE A 224 17.29 10.53 6.70
C PHE A 224 16.17 10.57 7.75
N LEU A 225 16.24 11.46 8.74
CA LEU A 225 15.17 11.66 9.73
C LEU A 225 14.29 12.84 9.30
N ASN A 226 13.38 12.60 8.37
CA ASN A 226 12.19 13.43 8.20
C ASN A 226 11.00 12.50 8.03
N LEU A 227 9.97 12.72 8.84
CA LEU A 227 8.66 12.04 8.96
C LEU A 227 7.84 11.92 7.66
N LYS A 228 8.46 12.04 6.48
CA LYS A 228 7.83 12.01 5.15
C LYS A 228 7.42 10.62 4.65
N ARG A 229 7.57 9.56 5.46
CA ARG A 229 7.49 8.16 4.98
C ARG A 229 6.33 7.33 5.51
N LEU A 230 5.51 7.86 6.42
CA LEU A 230 4.33 7.14 6.91
C LEU A 230 3.09 7.66 6.18
N ALA A 231 2.64 6.89 5.19
CA ALA A 231 1.31 7.07 4.63
C ALA A 231 0.37 6.09 5.34
N PHE A 232 -0.79 6.58 5.78
CA PHE A 232 -1.83 5.72 6.31
C PHE A 232 -2.85 5.43 5.22
N CYS A 233 -3.20 4.15 5.12
CA CYS A 233 -4.31 3.66 4.33
C CYS A 233 -5.62 3.82 5.14
N PHE A 234 -6.67 4.32 4.51
CA PHE A 234 -8.02 4.46 5.09
C PHE A 234 -9.06 4.01 4.08
#